data_AF-A0A0Q6KD65-F1
#
_entry.id   AF-A0A0Q6KD65-F1
#
_cell.length_a   1.000
_cell.length_b   1.000
_cell.length_c   1.000
_cell.angle_alpha   90.00
_cell.angle_beta   90.00
_cell.angle_gamma   90.00
#
_symmetry.space_group_name_H-M   'P 1'
#
loop_
_entity.id
_entity.type
_entity.pdbx_description
1 polymer ?
#
loop_
_entity_poly.entity_id
_entity_poly.type
_entity_poly.pdbx_seq_one_letter_code
_entity_poly.pdbx_strand_id
1 'polypeptide(L)'
;MSVAGPTAADTAAFVTEFRSLYPELADGRRDDPIANILDNTCQEIGADKEASIAVVNTGKRAAYQNSTPTPDQARAIYDLASKYCPN
;
A
#
# COMPACT_ATOMS: atom_id res chain seq x y z
N MET A 1 6.11 20.76 -8.14
CA MET A 1 4.68 20.63 -7.81
C MET A 1 4.61 19.49 -6.81
N SER A 2 4.39 19.77 -5.53
CA SER A 2 4.30 18.69 -4.54
C SER A 2 2.99 17.98 -4.78
N VAL A 3 3.03 16.78 -5.37
CA VAL A 3 1.88 15.86 -5.34
C VAL A 3 1.46 15.74 -3.88
N ALA A 4 0.22 16.14 -3.58
CA ALA A 4 -0.32 15.95 -2.25
C ALA A 4 -0.27 14.46 -1.93
N GLY A 5 0.10 14.08 -0.71
CA GLY A 5 -0.04 12.70 -0.25
C GLY A 5 -1.51 12.35 0.03
N PRO A 6 -1.81 11.07 0.27
CA PRO A 6 -3.13 10.65 0.72
C PRO A 6 -3.56 11.39 1.99
N THR A 7 -4.86 11.66 2.15
CA THR A 7 -5.35 12.31 3.38
C THR A 7 -5.29 11.36 4.58
N ALA A 8 -5.42 11.89 5.80
CA ALA A 8 -5.50 11.07 7.01
C ALA A 8 -6.71 10.13 6.99
N ALA A 9 -7.82 10.55 6.36
CA ALA A 9 -9.01 9.72 6.21
C ALA A 9 -8.76 8.56 5.23
N ASP A 10 -8.14 8.83 4.08
CA ASP A 10 -7.78 7.81 3.10
C ASP A 10 -6.80 6.79 3.69
N THR A 11 -5.83 7.29 4.46
CA THR A 11 -4.86 6.45 5.16
C THR A 11 -5.54 5.53 6.16
N ALA A 12 -6.44 6.03 6.99
CA ALA A 12 -7.17 5.22 7.96
C ALA A 12 -8.09 4.18 7.29
N ALA A 13 -8.75 4.56 6.19
CA ALA A 13 -9.58 3.66 5.40
C ALA A 13 -8.73 2.53 4.78
N PHE A 14 -7.59 2.87 4.16
CA PHE A 14 -6.65 1.90 3.61
C PHE A 14 -6.14 0.94 4.68
N VAL A 15 -5.71 1.43 5.85
CA VAL A 15 -5.21 0.57 6.94
C VAL A 15 -6.29 -0.41 7.39
N THR A 16 -7.52 0.07 7.54
CA THR A 16 -8.67 -0.77 7.94
C THR A 16 -8.96 -1.85 6.91
N GLU A 17 -9.02 -1.49 5.63
CA GLU A 17 -9.32 -2.43 4.55
C GLU A 17 -8.16 -3.43 4.33
N PHE A 18 -6.91 -2.95 4.39
CA PHE A 18 -5.72 -3.81 4.34
C PHE A 18 -5.73 -4.86 5.44
N ARG A 19 -6.03 -4.46 6.68
CA ARG A 19 -6.15 -5.39 7.82
C ARG A 19 -7.26 -6.42 7.63
N SER A 20 -8.38 -6.01 7.04
CA SER A 20 -9.51 -6.90 6.79
C SER A 20 -9.22 -7.91 5.68
N LEU A 21 -8.52 -7.51 4.63
CA LEU A 21 -8.23 -8.34 3.46
C LEU A 21 -6.98 -9.21 3.65
N TYR A 22 -5.99 -8.72 4.39
CA TYR A 22 -4.68 -9.35 4.56
C TYR A 22 -4.31 -9.48 6.05
N PRO A 23 -5.10 -10.20 6.87
CA PRO A 23 -4.82 -10.35 8.29
C PRO A 23 -3.43 -10.94 8.55
N GLU A 24 -2.97 -11.87 7.69
CA GLU A 24 -1.64 -12.49 7.76
C GLU A 24 -0.46 -11.51 7.53
N LEU A 25 -0.70 -10.39 6.83
CA LEU A 25 0.30 -9.34 6.56
C LEU A 25 0.22 -8.18 7.57
N ALA A 26 -0.81 -8.18 8.42
CA ALA A 26 -1.13 -7.10 9.34
C ALA A 26 -1.14 -7.50 10.81
N ASP A 27 -1.21 -8.80 11.12
CA ASP A 27 -1.16 -9.31 12.48
C ASP A 27 0.14 -8.88 13.18
N GLY A 28 0.01 -8.33 14.39
CA GLY A 28 1.13 -7.77 15.14
C GLY A 28 1.84 -6.56 14.49
N ARG A 29 1.40 -6.08 13.32
CA ARG A 29 1.92 -4.87 12.66
C ARG A 29 1.21 -3.64 13.22
N ARG A 30 1.91 -2.51 13.34
CA ARG A 30 1.30 -1.21 13.68
C ARG A 30 0.62 -0.57 12.46
N ASP A 31 -0.21 0.44 12.69
CA ASP A 31 -0.88 1.16 11.61
C ASP A 31 0.09 2.03 10.80
N ASP A 32 1.08 2.70 11.41
CA ASP A 32 2.01 3.57 10.68
C ASP A 32 2.79 2.83 9.57
N PRO A 33 3.33 1.62 9.79
CA PRO A 33 3.95 0.85 8.72
C PRO A 33 2.98 0.43 7.62
N ILE A 34 1.68 0.25 7.90
CA ILE A 34 0.68 -0.08 6.88
C ILE A 34 0.34 1.19 6.09
N ALA A 35 0.11 2.31 6.78
CA ALA A 35 -0.07 3.63 6.18
C ALA A 35 1.08 4.01 5.24
N ASN A 36 2.33 3.70 5.62
CA ASN A 36 3.49 3.94 4.76
C ASN A 36 3.45 3.16 3.43
N ILE A 37 2.75 2.02 3.35
CA ILE A 37 2.55 1.32 2.08
C ILE A 37 1.81 2.24 1.12
N LEU A 38 0.69 2.82 1.58
CA LEU A 38 -0.13 3.74 0.79
C LEU A 38 0.68 4.97 0.35
N ASP A 39 1.35 5.66 1.28
CA ASP A 39 2.12 6.87 0.96
C ASP A 39 3.20 6.60 -0.10
N ASN A 40 3.97 5.52 0.07
CA ASN A 40 5.02 5.15 -0.89
C ASN A 40 4.43 4.73 -2.25
N THR A 41 3.33 3.99 -2.27
CA THR A 41 2.69 3.57 -3.51
C THR A 41 2.14 4.79 -4.27
N CYS A 42 1.51 5.74 -3.59
CA CYS A 42 1.03 6.98 -4.21
C CYS A 42 2.17 7.86 -4.73
N GLN A 43 3.29 7.93 -4.01
CA GLN A 43 4.50 8.60 -4.53
C GLN A 43 5.05 7.93 -5.78
N GLU A 44 5.04 6.60 -5.85
CA GLU A 44 5.49 5.88 -7.05
C GLU A 44 4.55 6.09 -8.24
N ILE A 45 3.24 6.11 -8.01
CA ILE A 45 2.22 6.40 -9.02
C ILE A 45 2.37 7.84 -9.54
N GLY A 46 2.46 8.82 -8.63
CA GLY A 46 2.63 10.23 -8.98
C GLY A 46 3.98 10.57 -9.63
N ALA A 47 4.96 9.67 -9.57
CA ALA A 47 6.24 9.78 -10.26
C ALA A 47 6.26 9.05 -11.61
N ASP A 48 5.10 8.61 -12.12
CA ASP A 48 4.96 7.83 -13.36
C ASP A 48 5.87 6.57 -13.39
N LYS A 49 6.11 5.98 -12.22
CA LYS A 49 6.89 4.74 -12.14
C LYS A 49 6.12 3.62 -12.84
N GLU A 50 6.84 2.76 -13.55
CA GLU A 50 6.23 1.60 -14.20
C GLU A 50 5.41 0.77 -13.20
N ALA A 51 4.13 0.52 -13.53
CA ALA A 51 3.20 -0.15 -12.64
C ALA A 51 3.68 -1.53 -12.19
N SER A 52 4.42 -2.27 -13.03
CA SER A 52 4.99 -3.57 -12.65
C SER A 52 6.00 -3.43 -11.50
N ILE A 53 6.84 -2.39 -11.55
CA ILE A 53 7.85 -2.08 -10.52
C ILE A 53 7.16 -1.57 -9.25
N ALA A 54 6.15 -0.71 -9.39
CA ALA A 54 5.38 -0.21 -8.25
C ALA A 54 4.64 -1.34 -7.52
N VAL A 55 4.09 -2.32 -8.25
CA VAL A 55 3.47 -3.53 -7.67
C VAL A 55 4.50 -4.35 -6.90
N VAL A 56 5.67 -4.63 -7.49
CA VAL A 56 6.74 -5.39 -6.82
C VAL A 56 7.19 -4.68 -5.54
N ASN A 57 7.36 -3.36 -5.59
CA ASN A 57 7.76 -2.59 -4.42
C ASN A 57 6.65 -2.53 -3.36
N THR A 58 5.40 -2.42 -3.77
CA THR A 58 4.23 -2.49 -2.87
C THR A 58 4.18 -3.82 -2.15
N GLY A 59 4.35 -4.95 -2.86
CA GLY A 59 4.44 -6.28 -2.27
C GLY A 59 5.57 -6.41 -1.25
N LYS A 60 6.76 -5.89 -1.56
CA LYS A 60 7.90 -5.87 -0.63
C LYS A 60 7.62 -5.06 0.64
N ARG A 61 6.89 -3.94 0.53
CA ARG A 61 6.49 -3.12 1.69
C ARG A 61 5.36 -3.76 2.49
N ALA A 62 4.49 -4.52 1.83
CA ALA A 62 3.40 -5.24 2.44
C ALA A 62 3.87 -6.52 3.15
N ALA A 63 4.98 -7.13 2.72
CA ALA A 63 5.61 -8.23 3.43
C ALA A 63 5.88 -7.86 4.91
N TYR A 64 5.55 -8.79 5.81
CA TYR A 64 5.71 -8.59 7.24
C TYR A 64 6.08 -9.90 7.92
N GLN A 65 7.15 -9.87 8.74
CA GLN A 65 7.71 -11.04 9.42
C GLN A 65 7.94 -12.21 8.44
N ASN A 66 7.23 -13.32 8.62
CA ASN A 66 7.34 -14.52 7.79
C ASN A 66 6.27 -14.57 6.69
N SER A 67 5.42 -13.55 6.59
CA SER A 67 4.35 -13.48 5.60
C SER A 67 4.80 -12.61 4.42
N THR A 68 4.91 -13.23 3.24
CA THR A 68 5.22 -12.53 1.99
C THR A 68 4.00 -12.60 1.08
N PRO A 69 3.47 -11.47 0.59
CA PRO A 69 2.35 -11.49 -0.35
C PRO A 69 2.74 -12.20 -1.64
N THR A 70 1.82 -12.99 -2.18
CA THR A 70 1.95 -13.55 -3.53
C THR A 70 1.96 -12.43 -4.58
N PRO A 71 2.39 -12.70 -5.83
CA PRO A 71 2.31 -11.70 -6.91
C PRO A 71 0.89 -11.13 -7.10
N ASP A 72 -0.13 -11.98 -6.99
CA ASP A 72 -1.54 -11.56 -7.10
C ASP A 72 -1.97 -10.70 -5.91
N GLN A 73 -1.54 -11.05 -4.69
CA GLN A 73 -1.79 -10.22 -3.51
C GLN A 73 -1.06 -8.86 -3.63
N ALA A 74 0.19 -8.84 -4.09
CA ALA A 74 0.93 -7.60 -4.30
C ALA A 74 0.23 -6.68 -5.32
N ARG A 75 -0.29 -7.25 -6.40
CA ARG A 75 -1.09 -6.51 -7.39
C ARG A 75 -2.38 -5.97 -6.76
N ALA A 76 -3.11 -6.80 -6.02
CA ALA A 76 -4.34 -6.38 -5.35
C ALA A 76 -4.11 -5.28 -4.29
N ILE A 77 -2.99 -5.34 -3.55
CA ILE A 77 -2.61 -4.29 -2.58
C ILE A 77 -2.27 -2.98 -3.30
N TYR A 78 -1.56 -3.06 -4.43
CA TYR A 78 -1.28 -1.89 -5.26
C TYR A 78 -2.57 -1.27 -5.82
N ASP A 79 -3.50 -2.09 -6.33
CA ASP A 79 -4.78 -1.63 -6.86
C ASP A 79 -5.66 -1.03 -5.74
N LEU A 80 -5.60 -1.60 -4.54
CA LEU A 80 -6.23 -1.04 -3.34
C LEU A 80 -5.65 0.34 -3.01
N ALA A 81 -4.33 0.45 -2.90
CA ALA A 81 -3.65 1.72 -2.60
C ALA A 81 -3.95 2.80 -3.65
N SER A 82 -3.96 2.42 -4.93
CA SER A 82 -4.24 3.34 -6.04
C SER A 82 -5.60 4.05 -5.94
N LYS A 83 -6.61 3.42 -5.33
CA LYS A 83 -7.94 4.03 -5.11
C LYS A 83 -7.92 5.19 -4.11
N TYR A 84 -6.94 5.17 -3.21
CA TYR A 84 -6.76 6.17 -2.14
C TYR A 84 -5.69 7.20 -2.49
N CYS A 85 -5.01 7.04 -3.63
CA CYS A 85 -4.05 8.03 -4.09
C CYS A 85 -4.78 9.25 -4.65
N PRO A 86 -4.30 10.46 -4.35
CA PRO A 86 -4.86 11.67 -4.93
C PRO A 86 -4.63 11.70 -6.44
N ASN A 87 -5.68 12.08 -7.18
CA ASN A 87 -5.65 12.30 -8.64
C ASN A 87 -5.15 13.70 -8.98
#